data_AF-A0ABD2MY54-F1
#
_entry.id   AF-A0ABD2MY54-F1
#
_cell.length_a   1.000
_cell.length_b   1.000
_cell.length_c   1.000
_cell.angle_alpha   90.00
_cell.angle_beta   90.00
_cell.angle_gamma   90.00
#
_symmetry.space_group_name_H-M   'P 1'
#
loop_
_entity.id
_entity.type
_entity.pdbx_description
1 polymer ?
#
loop_
_entity_poly.entity_id
_entity_poly.type
_entity_poly.pdbx_seq_one_letter_code
_entity_poly.pdbx_strand_id
1 'polypeptide(L)'
;MVVWICPECGVGNITTTLGKLTGWAVQVVITCVDCGYVSKVTNSPKVSVPSRTGGNQEVYNVNLRLVHGMQNIGKGMSAAEEFSAVKNMHRPPKFNKYEAILNIASENVCKESIDTAKEEAVA
;
A
#
# COMPACT_ATOMS: atom_id res chain seq x y z
N MET A 1 -14.29 -12.94 25.20
CA MET A 1 -12.90 -13.40 25.01
C MET A 1 -12.87 -14.14 23.68
N VAL A 2 -12.14 -13.63 22.68
CA VAL A 2 -12.08 -14.29 21.36
C VAL A 2 -11.02 -15.38 21.43
N VAL A 3 -11.43 -16.63 21.27
CA VAL A 3 -10.53 -17.78 21.20
C VAL A 3 -10.17 -18.00 19.74
N TRP A 4 -8.87 -17.94 19.43
CA TRP A 4 -8.37 -18.21 18.09
C TRP A 4 -8.09 -19.70 17.96
N ILE A 5 -8.75 -20.35 17.00
CA ILE A 5 -8.62 -21.80 16.76
C ILE A 5 -7.90 -22.00 15.43
N CYS A 6 -6.93 -22.92 15.40
CA CYS A 6 -6.23 -23.27 14.18
C CYS A 6 -7.20 -23.99 13.23
N PRO A 7 -7.32 -23.55 11.96
CA PRO A 7 -8.22 -24.20 11.00
C PRO A 7 -7.78 -25.62 10.61
N GLU A 8 -6.49 -25.94 10.74
CA GLU A 8 -5.93 -27.25 10.34
C GLU A 8 -6.04 -28.30 11.45
N CYS A 9 -5.65 -27.97 12.69
CA CYS A 9 -5.59 -28.94 13.79
C CYS A 9 -6.66 -28.75 14.87
N GLY A 10 -7.44 -27.67 14.83
CA GLY A 10 -8.47 -27.38 15.83
C GLY A 10 -7.94 -26.97 17.21
N VAL A 11 -6.63 -26.82 17.38
CA VAL A 11 -6.00 -26.41 18.66
C VAL A 11 -5.87 -24.89 18.73
N GLY A 12 -5.93 -24.33 19.95
CA GLY A 12 -5.91 -22.89 20.22
C GLY A 12 -4.53 -22.26 20.44
N ASN A 13 -3.43 -22.99 20.21
CA ASN A 13 -2.08 -22.48 20.47
C ASN A 13 -1.54 -21.69 19.26
N ILE A 14 -1.99 -20.45 19.15
CA ILE A 14 -1.66 -19.55 18.04
C ILE A 14 -0.75 -18.43 18.52
N THR A 15 0.36 -18.25 17.82
CA THR A 15 1.27 -17.12 18.00
C THR A 15 1.14 -16.16 16.83
N THR A 16 1.31 -14.87 17.12
CA THR A 16 1.23 -13.82 16.11
C THR A 16 2.53 -13.03 16.14
N THR A 17 3.21 -12.95 15.00
CA THR A 17 4.45 -12.21 14.85
C THR A 17 4.30 -11.14 13.78
N LEU A 18 5.09 -10.07 13.92
CA LEU A 18 5.18 -9.04 12.90
C LEU A 18 6.01 -9.59 11.73
N GLY A 19 5.43 -9.57 10.54
CA GLY A 19 6.10 -9.93 9.30
C GLY A 19 6.77 -8.72 8.65
N LYS A 20 6.70 -8.68 7.32
CA LYS A 20 7.28 -7.59 6.53
C LYS A 20 6.57 -6.25 6.80
N LEU A 21 7.37 -5.23 7.09
CA LEU A 21 6.95 -3.83 7.07
C LEU A 21 7.35 -3.17 5.75
N THR A 22 6.44 -2.40 5.15
CA THR A 22 6.74 -1.61 3.96
C THR A 22 5.97 -0.30 4.02
N GLY A 23 6.60 0.76 4.53
CA GLY A 23 5.90 2.00 4.83
C GLY A 23 4.81 1.76 5.89
N TRP A 24 3.57 2.15 5.57
CA TRP A 24 2.40 1.90 6.41
C TRP A 24 1.76 0.52 6.20
N ALA A 25 2.25 -0.25 5.24
CA ALA A 25 1.80 -1.62 5.06
C ALA A 25 2.48 -2.54 6.07
N VAL A 26 1.66 -3.29 6.82
CA VAL A 26 2.08 -4.24 7.86
C VAL A 26 1.56 -5.61 7.51
N GLN A 27 2.48 -6.57 7.40
CA GLN A 27 2.15 -7.98 7.36
C GLN A 27 2.21 -8.57 8.76
N VAL A 28 1.19 -9.33 9.12
CA VAL A 28 1.10 -10.13 10.34
C VAL A 28 1.20 -11.59 9.95
N VAL A 29 2.05 -12.34 10.65
CA VAL A 29 2.24 -13.78 10.45
C VAL A 29 1.63 -14.50 11.65
N ILE A 30 0.61 -15.29 11.37
CA ILE A 30 -0.11 -16.10 12.34
C ILE A 30 0.42 -17.52 12.22
N THR A 31 0.96 -18.07 13.31
CA THR A 31 1.57 -19.41 13.32
C THR A 31 0.93 -20.26 14.41
N CYS A 32 0.45 -21.45 14.06
CA CYS A 32 0.06 -22.46 15.02
C CYS A 32 1.31 -23.21 15.50
N VAL A 33 1.50 -23.28 16.82
CA VAL A 33 2.66 -23.93 17.43
C VAL A 33 2.60 -25.45 17.31
N ASP A 34 1.39 -26.03 17.34
CA ASP A 34 1.21 -27.49 17.38
C ASP A 34 1.39 -28.15 16.00
N CYS A 35 0.76 -27.62 14.96
CA CYS A 35 0.80 -28.22 13.62
C CYS A 35 1.68 -27.44 12.62
N GLY A 36 2.23 -26.30 13.01
CA GLY A 36 3.07 -25.47 12.14
C GLY A 36 2.30 -24.73 11.03
N TYR A 37 0.97 -24.67 11.08
CA TYR A 37 0.18 -23.87 10.13
C TYR A 37 0.61 -22.40 10.17
N VAL A 38 0.80 -21.80 8.99
CA VAL A 38 1.19 -20.39 8.84
C VAL A 38 0.20 -19.67 7.93
N SER A 39 -0.37 -18.58 8.42
CA SER A 39 -1.15 -17.63 7.63
C SER A 39 -0.52 -16.25 7.66
N LYS A 40 -0.52 -15.56 6.52
CA LYS A 40 0.02 -14.20 6.38
C LYS A 40 -1.09 -13.26 5.97
N VAL A 41 -1.35 -12.27 6.81
CA VAL A 41 -2.38 -11.26 6.58
C VAL A 41 -1.70 -9.90 6.45
N THR A 42 -2.14 -9.06 5.52
CA THR A 42 -1.62 -7.70 5.36
C THR A 42 -2.74 -6.69 5.56
N ASN A 43 -2.45 -5.56 6.21
CA ASN A 43 -3.42 -4.50 6.47
C ASN A 43 -3.88 -3.72 5.22
N SER A 44 -3.22 -3.93 4.07
CA SER A 44 -3.50 -3.23 2.83
C SER A 44 -3.33 -4.16 1.63
N PRO A 45 -4.27 -4.16 0.68
CA PRO A 45 -4.09 -4.89 -0.57
C PRO A 45 -2.99 -4.23 -1.41
N LYS A 46 -2.39 -5.03 -2.28
CA LYS A 46 -1.53 -4.51 -3.34
C LYS A 46 -2.37 -4.09 -4.54
N VAL A 47 -1.88 -3.08 -5.25
CA VAL A 47 -2.45 -2.58 -6.50
C VAL A 47 -1.37 -2.62 -7.58
N SER A 48 -1.79 -2.99 -8.79
CA SER A 48 -0.96 -2.99 -9.99
C SER A 48 -0.93 -1.58 -10.56
N VAL A 49 0.26 -0.98 -10.69
CA VAL A 49 0.46 0.38 -11.20
C VAL A 49 1.50 0.39 -12.31
N PRO A 50 1.44 1.36 -13.25
CA PRO A 50 2.43 1.48 -14.31
C PRO A 50 3.86 1.66 -13.76
N SER A 51 4.83 1.03 -14.42
CA SER A 51 6.26 1.22 -14.14
C SER A 51 6.91 2.11 -15.21
N ARG A 52 7.89 2.93 -14.81
CA ARG A 52 8.71 3.73 -15.75
C ARG A 52 9.52 2.88 -16.73
N THR A 53 9.87 1.65 -16.34
CA THR A 53 10.68 0.73 -17.16
C THR A 53 9.85 -0.13 -18.11
N GLY A 54 8.56 0.17 -18.26
CA GLY A 54 7.60 -0.69 -18.95
C GLY A 54 7.01 -1.76 -18.02
N GLY A 55 5.77 -2.17 -18.34
CA GLY A 55 5.00 -3.13 -17.55
C GLY A 55 4.36 -2.54 -16.29
N ASN A 56 3.81 -3.44 -15.47
CA ASN A 56 3.16 -3.10 -14.22
C ASN A 56 4.01 -3.54 -13.01
N GLN A 57 3.97 -2.76 -11.95
CA GLN A 57 4.55 -3.10 -10.65
C GLN A 57 3.48 -3.14 -9.58
N GLU A 58 3.65 -4.00 -8.58
CA GLU A 58 2.76 -4.03 -7.42
C GLU A 58 3.26 -3.11 -6.30
N VAL A 59 2.35 -2.32 -5.75
CA VAL A 59 2.59 -1.49 -4.56
C VAL A 59 1.43 -1.60 -3.57
N TYR A 60 1.68 -1.37 -2.29
CA TYR A 60 0.60 -1.34 -1.30
C TYR A 60 -0.25 -0.07 -1.46
N ASN A 61 -1.57 -0.25 -1.53
CA ASN A 61 -2.52 0.84 -1.75
C ASN A 61 -2.41 1.93 -0.67
N VAL A 62 -2.23 1.53 0.60
CA VAL A 62 -2.08 2.48 1.72
C VAL A 62 -0.92 3.45 1.53
N ASN A 63 0.20 2.97 0.98
CA ASN A 63 1.38 3.80 0.74
C ASN A 63 1.16 4.77 -0.43
N LEU A 64 0.51 4.31 -1.50
CA LEU A 64 0.16 5.17 -2.65
C LEU A 64 -0.78 6.30 -2.21
N ARG A 65 -1.81 5.97 -1.42
CA ARG A 65 -2.77 6.94 -0.89
C ARG A 65 -2.14 7.96 0.05
N LEU A 66 -1.20 7.53 0.88
CA LEU A 66 -0.46 8.46 1.73
C LEU A 66 0.28 9.50 0.90
N VAL A 67 1.09 9.05 -0.08
CA VAL A 67 1.91 9.96 -0.89
C VAL A 67 1.02 10.89 -1.70
N HIS A 68 -0.02 10.37 -2.33
CA HIS A 68 -1.01 11.17 -3.05
C HIS A 68 -1.71 12.20 -2.15
N GLY A 69 -2.14 11.79 -0.95
CA GLY A 69 -2.77 12.68 0.02
C GLY A 69 -1.83 13.81 0.47
N MET A 70 -0.56 13.50 0.72
CA MET A 70 0.45 14.48 1.10
C MET A 70 0.73 15.48 -0.03
N GLN A 71 0.88 15.00 -1.28
CA GLN A 71 1.02 15.86 -2.45
C GLN A 71 -0.15 16.84 -2.60
N ASN A 72 -1.39 16.37 -2.45
CA ASN A 72 -2.58 17.19 -2.59
C ASN A 72 -2.71 18.31 -1.54
N ILE A 73 -2.10 18.15 -0.37
CA ILE A 73 -2.05 19.20 0.67
C ILE A 73 -0.75 20.03 0.61
N GLY A 74 0.06 19.85 -0.43
CA GLY A 74 1.34 20.55 -0.60
C GLY A 74 2.38 20.17 0.45
N LYS A 75 2.33 18.96 0.98
CA LYS A 75 3.26 18.44 1.98
C LYS A 75 4.07 17.26 1.43
N GLY A 76 5.30 17.14 1.91
CA GLY A 76 6.22 16.08 1.51
C GLY A 76 6.46 15.05 2.59
N MET A 77 7.55 14.30 2.41
CA MET A 77 7.97 13.22 3.30
C MET A 77 8.07 13.64 4.78
N SER A 78 8.61 14.82 5.07
CA SER A 78 8.78 15.30 6.45
C SER A 78 7.46 15.39 7.23
N ALA A 79 6.40 15.90 6.59
CA ALA A 79 5.08 15.96 7.22
C ALA A 79 4.47 14.55 7.42
N ALA A 80 4.75 13.62 6.50
CA ALA A 80 4.31 12.24 6.64
C ALA A 80 5.04 11.51 7.78
N GLU A 81 6.31 11.83 8.03
CA GLU A 81 7.09 11.32 9.16
C GLU A 81 6.53 11.85 10.49
N GLU A 82 6.29 13.16 10.59
CA GLU A 82 5.64 13.77 11.75
C GLU A 82 4.25 13.17 12.02
N PHE A 83 3.43 13.03 10.98
CA PHE A 83 2.11 12.41 11.10
C PHE A 83 2.21 10.98 11.59
N SER A 84 3.16 10.21 11.06
CA SER A 84 3.40 8.82 11.50
C SER A 84 3.82 8.78 12.96
N ALA A 85 4.70 9.68 13.40
CA ALA A 85 5.14 9.78 14.79
C ALA A 85 3.97 10.12 15.73
N VAL A 86 3.16 11.13 15.39
CA VAL A 86 2.00 11.56 16.19
C VAL A 86 0.95 10.46 16.32
N LYS A 87 0.78 9.62 15.28
CA LYS A 87 -0.16 8.51 15.26
C LYS A 87 0.42 7.19 15.75
N ASN A 88 1.66 7.18 16.25
CA ASN A 88 2.38 5.98 16.66
C ASN A 88 2.38 4.88 15.57
N MET A 89 2.54 5.30 14.31
CA MET A 89 2.63 4.42 13.15
C MET A 89 4.09 4.22 12.74
N HIS A 90 4.34 3.16 11.98
CA HIS A 90 5.65 2.93 11.37
C HIS A 90 6.03 4.07 10.42
N ARG A 91 7.34 4.20 10.14
CA ARG A 91 7.86 5.20 9.21
C ARG A 91 7.16 5.09 7.85
N PRO A 92 6.84 6.23 7.21
CA PRO A 92 6.21 6.25 5.91
C PRO A 92 7.10 5.61 4.83
N PRO A 93 6.53 5.21 3.67
CA PRO A 93 7.31 4.78 2.52
C PRO A 93 8.22 5.89 2.01
N LYS A 94 9.27 5.53 1.26
CA LYS A 94 10.07 6.50 0.50
C LYS A 94 9.23 7.10 -0.63
N PHE A 95 9.09 8.42 -0.67
CA PHE A 95 8.18 9.12 -1.59
C PHE A 95 8.57 8.97 -3.06
N ASN A 96 9.86 9.11 -3.41
CA ASN A 96 10.36 9.15 -4.80
C ASN A 96 9.77 8.06 -5.71
N LYS A 97 9.61 6.83 -5.20
CA LYS A 97 9.03 5.72 -5.97
C LYS A 97 7.55 5.97 -6.30
N TYR A 98 6.78 6.42 -5.32
CA TYR A 98 5.34 6.62 -5.44
C TYR A 98 5.01 7.92 -6.18
N GLU A 99 5.81 8.97 -5.99
CA GLU A 99 5.70 10.21 -6.76
C GLU A 99 5.92 9.94 -8.25
N ALA A 100 6.92 9.11 -8.59
CA ALA A 100 7.14 8.70 -9.98
C ALA A 100 5.93 7.96 -10.58
N ILE A 101 5.25 7.11 -9.80
CA ILE A 101 4.03 6.39 -10.20
C ILE A 101 2.88 7.39 -10.42
N LEU A 102 2.67 8.30 -9.46
CA LEU A 102 1.59 9.28 -9.51
C LEU A 102 1.77 10.25 -10.68
N ASN A 103 3.00 10.68 -10.98
CA ASN A 103 3.28 11.54 -12.12
C ASN A 103 2.95 10.85 -13.46
N ILE A 104 3.28 9.56 -13.63
CA ILE A 104 2.89 8.81 -14.83
C ILE A 104 1.37 8.75 -14.97
N ALA A 105 0.68 8.45 -13.86
CA ALA A 105 -0.77 8.39 -13.87
C ALA A 105 -1.39 9.75 -14.25
N SER A 106 -0.90 10.85 -13.68
CA SER A 106 -1.33 12.21 -14.02
C SER A 106 -1.05 12.55 -15.48
N GLU A 107 0.14 12.23 -16.00
CA GLU A 107 0.50 12.45 -17.40
C GLU A 107 -0.44 11.69 -18.35
N ASN A 108 -0.78 10.44 -18.03
CA ASN A 108 -1.70 9.64 -18.84
C ASN A 108 -3.10 10.25 -18.86
N VAL A 109 -3.63 10.63 -17.69
CA VAL A 109 -4.94 11.29 -17.59
C VAL A 109 -4.96 12.60 -18.37
N CYS A 110 -3.89 13.40 -18.30
CA CYS A 110 -3.79 14.63 -19.09
C CYS A 110 -3.79 14.36 -20.60
N LYS A 111 -3.08 13.33 -21.07
CA LYS A 111 -3.07 12.95 -22.49
C LYS A 111 -4.46 12.50 -22.95
N GLU A 112 -5.09 11.60 -22.20
CA GLU A 112 -6.44 11.10 -22.49
C GLU A 112 -7.46 12.24 -22.52
N SER A 113 -7.34 13.19 -21.59
CA SER A 113 -8.20 14.36 -21.52
C SER A 113 -8.04 15.28 -22.75
N ILE A 114 -6.79 15.51 -23.19
CA ILE A 114 -6.51 16.29 -24.40
C ILE A 114 -7.05 15.59 -25.65
N ASP A 115 -6.86 14.28 -25.77
CA ASP A 115 -7.30 13.53 -26.95
C ASP A 115 -8.83 13.47 -27.03
N THR A 116 -9.51 13.27 -25.90
CA THR A 116 -10.98 13.36 -25.82
C THR A 116 -11.47 14.75 -26.26
N ALA A 117 -10.84 15.81 -25.78
CA ALA A 117 -11.22 17.18 -26.16
C ALA A 117 -11.00 17.47 -27.66
N LYS A 118 -10.00 16.85 -28.30
CA LYS A 118 -9.82 16.96 -29.76
C LYS A 118 -10.95 16.26 -30.52
N GLU A 119 -11.35 15.07 -30.07
CA GLU A 119 -12.44 14.33 -30.70
C GLU A 119 -13.77 15.10 -30.60
N GLU A 120 -14.07 15.70 -29.45
CA GLU A 120 -15.26 16.52 -29.25
C GLU A 120 -15.25 17.82 -30.07
N ALA A 121 -14.07 18.41 -30.33
CA ALA A 121 -13.97 19.65 -31.09
C ALA A 121 -14.14 19.48 -32.61
N VAL A 122 -14.04 18.24 -33.12
CA VAL A 122 -14.17 17.90 -34.56
C VAL A 122 -15.53 17.27 -34.87
N ALA A 123 -16.32 16.92 -33.84
CA ALA A 123 -17.70 16.44 -33.93
C ALA A 123 -18.71 17.59 -34.11
#